data_AF-A0A7X9DGC0-F1
#
_entry.id   AF-A0A7X9DGC0-F1
#
_cell.length_a   1.000
_cell.length_b   1.000
_cell.length_c   1.000
_cell.angle_alpha   90.00
_cell.angle_beta   90.00
_cell.angle_gamma   90.00
#
_symmetry.space_group_name_H-M   'P 1'
#
loop_
_entity.id
_entity.type
_entity.pdbx_description
1 polymer ?
#
loop_
_entity_poly.entity_id
_entity_poly.type
_entity_poly.pdbx_seq_one_letter_code
_entity_poly.pdbx_strand_id
1 'polypeptide(L)'
;MIDLLQKITGRVRMTGNLTRELVYTVIVQIVIMIVNFIVYKVASNLMPVDSFGIFNVARRSATLVAFVLLNGLGISIPRFLSIYRQTGNLVLEKNLLFAGTFLALVTSLFLLFCSIAFPEYLSRIFLGSESSTSAVFPVSLHSIGILVFTFVSAYLR
;
A
#
# COMPACT_ATOMS: atom_id res chain seq x y z
N MET A 1 41.23 1.04 18.09
CA MET A 1 40.11 2.01 18.00
C MET A 1 40.07 2.71 16.63
N ILE A 2 41.23 3.10 16.09
CA ILE A 2 41.36 3.70 14.75
C ILE A 2 40.96 2.72 13.62
N ASP A 3 41.28 1.43 13.74
CA ASP A 3 40.83 0.39 12.78
C ASP A 3 39.31 0.16 12.77
N LEU A 4 38.64 0.33 13.91
CA LEU A 4 37.19 0.19 14.01
C LEU A 4 36.48 1.37 13.33
N LEU A 5 37.06 2.57 13.44
CA LEU A 5 36.61 3.76 12.74
C LEU A 5 36.87 3.66 11.24
N GLN A 6 38.02 3.13 10.78
CA GLN A 6 38.24 2.88 9.35
C GLN A 6 37.27 1.86 8.76
N LYS A 7 36.86 0.83 9.52
CA LYS A 7 35.85 -0.15 9.08
C LYS A 7 34.42 0.42 9.01
N ILE A 8 34.11 1.43 9.83
CA ILE A 8 32.85 2.18 9.76
C ILE A 8 32.89 3.21 8.62
N THR A 9 34.04 3.86 8.40
CA THR A 9 34.20 4.91 7.37
C THR A 9 34.36 4.32 5.96
N GLY A 10 34.91 3.10 5.82
CA GLY A 10 34.94 2.33 4.57
C GLY A 10 33.55 1.89 4.07
N ARG A 11 32.51 2.06 4.90
CA ARG A 11 31.09 1.80 4.55
C ARG A 11 30.40 2.96 3.85
N VAL A 12 31.07 4.10 3.68
CA VAL A 12 30.54 5.32 3.04
C VAL A 12 30.81 5.35 1.52
N ARG A 13 31.06 4.19 0.91
CA ARG A 13 31.11 4.03 -0.57
C ARG A 13 29.72 3.84 -1.21
N MET A 14 28.65 4.18 -0.49
CA MET A 14 27.24 3.97 -0.88
C MET A 14 26.47 5.23 -1.30
N THR A 15 27.10 6.41 -1.36
CA THR A 15 26.40 7.66 -1.71
C THR A 15 25.92 7.70 -3.16
N GLY A 16 26.70 7.18 -4.11
CA GLY A 16 26.34 7.24 -5.55
C GLY A 16 25.06 6.47 -5.92
N ASN A 17 24.90 5.25 -5.38
CA ASN A 17 23.69 4.44 -5.63
C ASN A 17 22.50 4.95 -4.82
N LEU A 18 22.70 5.36 -3.57
CA LEU A 18 21.62 5.87 -2.72
C LEU A 18 21.01 7.16 -3.27
N THR A 19 21.83 8.12 -3.72
CA THR A 19 21.33 9.37 -4.32
C THR A 19 20.55 9.08 -5.60
N ARG A 20 21.03 8.15 -6.43
CA ARG A 20 20.33 7.74 -7.64
C ARG A 20 18.98 7.08 -7.34
N GLU A 21 18.93 6.13 -6.41
CA GLU A 21 17.68 5.47 -5.96
C GLU A 21 16.69 6.46 -5.34
N LEU A 22 17.18 7.43 -4.57
CA LEU A 22 16.36 8.47 -3.97
C LEU A 22 15.78 9.40 -5.04
N VAL A 23 16.58 9.85 -6.01
CA VAL A 23 16.10 10.68 -7.13
C VAL A 23 15.04 9.94 -7.94
N TYR A 24 15.25 8.65 -8.26
CA TYR A 24 14.24 7.85 -8.95
C TYR A 24 12.94 7.75 -8.13
N THR A 25 13.03 7.49 -6.82
CA THR A 25 11.86 7.42 -5.94
C THR A 25 11.10 8.74 -5.93
N VAL A 26 11.80 9.88 -5.85
CA VAL A 26 11.19 11.22 -5.87
C VAL A 26 10.50 11.48 -7.21
N ILE A 27 11.13 11.16 -8.34
CA ILE A 27 10.53 11.34 -9.67
C ILE A 27 9.25 10.50 -9.80
N VAL A 28 9.31 9.21 -9.44
CA VAL A 28 8.13 8.34 -9.46
C VAL A 28 7.01 8.90 -8.58
N GLN A 29 7.34 9.40 -7.39
CA GLN A 29 6.36 9.99 -6.49
C GLN A 29 5.72 11.25 -7.08
N ILE A 30 6.49 12.13 -7.72
CA ILE A 30 5.97 13.32 -8.40
C ILE A 30 5.01 12.91 -9.52
N VAL A 31 5.36 11.90 -10.33
CA VAL A 31 4.48 11.39 -11.39
C VAL A 31 3.17 10.86 -10.81
N ILE A 32 3.23 10.05 -9.74
CA ILE A 32 2.03 9.53 -9.05
C ILE A 32 1.17 10.69 -8.51
N MET A 33 1.79 11.73 -7.95
CA MET A 33 1.07 12.92 -7.47
C MET A 33 0.36 13.68 -8.60
N ILE A 34 1.02 13.87 -9.74
CA ILE A 34 0.43 14.52 -10.92
C ILE A 34 -0.75 13.71 -11.45
N VAL A 35 -0.60 12.39 -11.59
CA VAL A 35 -1.70 11.51 -12.03
C VAL A 35 -2.87 11.59 -11.06
N ASN A 36 -2.61 11.52 -9.76
CA ASN A 36 -3.64 11.65 -8.73
C ASN A 36 -4.34 13.01 -8.79
N PHE A 37 -3.61 14.09 -9.06
CA PHE A 37 -4.17 15.43 -9.23
C PHE A 37 -5.09 15.51 -10.45
N ILE A 38 -4.69 14.93 -11.58
CA ILE A 38 -5.51 14.89 -12.81
C ILE A 38 -6.81 14.12 -12.55
N VAL A 39 -6.74 12.91 -11.98
CA VAL A 39 -7.93 12.12 -11.64
C VAL A 39 -8.86 12.92 -10.73
N TYR A 40 -8.30 13.60 -9.73
CA TYR A 40 -9.08 14.42 -8.80
C TYR A 40 -9.75 15.60 -9.49
N LYS A 41 -9.04 16.27 -10.39
CA LYS A 41 -9.57 17.40 -11.15
C LYS A 41 -10.68 16.96 -12.10
N VAL A 42 -10.50 15.84 -12.78
CA VAL A 42 -11.53 15.23 -13.64
C VAL A 42 -12.77 14.87 -12.83
N ALA A 43 -12.61 14.20 -11.68
CA ALA A 43 -13.73 13.86 -10.80
C ALA A 43 -14.48 15.12 -10.31
N SER A 44 -13.76 16.19 -9.96
CA SER A 44 -14.37 17.45 -9.49
C SER A 44 -15.19 18.17 -10.56
N ASN A 45 -14.88 17.97 -11.84
CA ASN A 45 -15.60 18.60 -12.96
C ASN A 45 -16.79 17.74 -13.45
N LEU A 46 -16.74 16.42 -13.26
CA LEU A 46 -17.79 15.49 -13.73
C LEU A 46 -18.90 15.26 -12.70
N MET A 47 -18.62 15.47 -11.41
CA MET A 47 -19.55 15.14 -10.33
C MET A 47 -20.19 16.39 -9.73
N PRO A 48 -21.48 16.34 -9.34
CA PRO A 48 -22.07 17.34 -8.45
C PRO A 48 -21.30 17.45 -7.14
N VAL A 49 -21.37 18.60 -6.47
CA VAL A 49 -20.64 18.89 -5.23
C VAL A 49 -20.88 17.83 -4.16
N ASP A 50 -22.13 17.38 -4.00
CA ASP A 50 -22.49 16.37 -3.01
C ASP A 50 -21.87 14.99 -3.31
N SER A 51 -21.95 14.56 -4.57
CA SER A 51 -21.35 13.29 -5.01
C SER A 51 -19.82 13.31 -4.95
N PHE A 52 -19.20 14.47 -5.23
CA PHE A 52 -17.76 14.67 -5.09
C PHE A 52 -17.32 14.59 -3.62
N GLY A 53 -18.15 15.09 -2.70
CA GLY A 53 -17.96 14.93 -1.25
C GLY A 53 -17.87 13.45 -0.84
N ILE A 54 -18.85 12.65 -1.26
CA ILE A 54 -18.89 11.21 -0.98
C ILE A 54 -17.67 10.48 -1.58
N PHE A 55 -17.31 10.80 -2.84
CA PHE A 55 -16.13 10.26 -3.49
C PHE A 55 -14.85 10.51 -2.69
N ASN A 56 -14.69 11.72 -2.15
CA ASN A 56 -13.51 12.10 -1.37
C ASN A 56 -13.40 11.34 -0.05
N VAL A 57 -14.51 11.18 0.66
CA VAL A 57 -14.57 10.38 1.88
C VAL A 57 -14.25 8.93 1.55
N ALA A 58 -14.94 8.35 0.55
CA ALA A 58 -14.73 6.98 0.09
C ALA A 58 -13.25 6.69 -0.24
N ARG A 59 -12.59 7.56 -1.01
CA ARG A 59 -11.18 7.39 -1.39
C ARG A 59 -10.25 7.40 -0.18
N ARG A 60 -10.47 8.30 0.78
CA ARG A 60 -9.66 8.37 2.01
C ARG A 60 -9.87 7.15 2.87
N SER A 61 -11.12 6.73 3.04
CA SER A 61 -11.49 5.54 3.80
C SER A 61 -10.87 4.28 3.20
N ALA A 62 -10.89 4.14 1.87
CA ALA A 62 -10.22 3.03 1.20
C ALA A 62 -8.71 2.96 1.50
N THR A 63 -8.04 4.11 1.61
CA THR A 63 -6.62 4.15 1.98
C THR A 63 -6.41 3.68 3.42
N LEU A 64 -7.26 4.11 4.35
CA LEU A 64 -7.20 3.66 5.75
C LEU A 64 -7.45 2.16 5.87
N VAL A 65 -8.49 1.65 5.20
CA VAL A 65 -8.82 0.22 5.16
C VAL A 65 -7.67 -0.57 4.55
N ALA A 66 -7.05 -0.09 3.47
CA ALA A 66 -5.88 -0.74 2.88
C ALA A 66 -4.71 -0.88 3.86
N PHE A 67 -4.44 0.11 4.72
CA PHE A 67 -3.39 -0.02 5.74
C PHE A 67 -3.70 -1.11 6.76
N VAL A 68 -4.97 -1.24 7.16
CA VAL A 68 -5.41 -2.33 8.04
C VAL A 68 -5.25 -3.68 7.33
N LEU A 69 -5.66 -3.79 6.06
CA LEU A 69 -5.48 -5.00 5.25
C LEU A 69 -4.01 -5.39 5.08
N LEU A 70 -3.12 -4.40 4.98
CA LEU A 70 -1.70 -4.64 4.79
C LEU A 70 -1.08 -5.40 5.97
N ASN A 71 -1.62 -5.29 7.19
CA ASN A 71 -1.15 -6.01 8.38
C ASN A 71 0.38 -5.95 8.59
N GLY A 72 1.01 -4.81 8.26
CA GLY A 72 2.46 -4.63 8.34
C GLY A 72 3.29 -5.30 7.23
N LEU A 73 2.66 -5.98 6.25
CA LEU A 73 3.32 -6.63 5.12
C LEU A 73 4.18 -5.66 4.29
N GLY A 74 3.76 -4.40 4.16
CA GLY A 74 4.51 -3.38 3.42
C GLY A 74 5.92 -3.11 3.97
N ILE A 75 6.17 -3.43 5.24
CA ILE A 75 7.48 -3.27 5.88
C ILE A 75 8.16 -4.62 6.06
N SER A 76 7.41 -5.66 6.47
CA SER A 76 7.99 -6.97 6.78
C SER A 76 8.53 -7.66 5.53
N ILE A 77 7.83 -7.60 4.40
CA ILE A 77 8.25 -8.24 3.14
C ILE A 77 9.63 -7.77 2.67
N PRO A 78 9.88 -6.48 2.35
CA PRO A 78 11.17 -6.05 1.82
C PRO A 78 12.29 -6.25 2.86
N ARG A 79 11.98 -6.08 4.15
CA ARG A 79 12.94 -6.31 5.23
C ARG A 79 13.40 -7.77 5.28
N PHE A 80 12.49 -8.72 5.42
CA PHE A 80 12.85 -10.13 5.53
C PHE A 80 13.35 -10.70 4.21
N LEU A 81 12.82 -10.23 3.07
CA LEU A 81 13.32 -10.59 1.75
C LEU A 81 14.79 -10.21 1.57
N SER A 82 15.19 -9.00 2.00
CA SER A 82 16.60 -8.59 1.96
C SER A 82 17.51 -9.48 2.81
N ILE A 83 17.06 -9.89 4.00
CA ILE A 83 17.81 -10.77 4.91
C ILE A 83 17.95 -12.18 4.31
N TYR A 84 16.87 -12.75 3.75
CA TYR A 84 16.91 -14.10 3.18
C TYR A 84 17.71 -14.17 1.89
N ARG A 85 17.66 -13.13 1.05
CA ARG A 85 18.53 -13.02 -0.14
C ARG A 85 20.01 -12.93 0.23
N GLN A 86 20.36 -12.18 1.27
CA GLN A 86 21.76 -12.10 1.74
C GLN A 86 22.28 -13.41 2.33
N THR A 87 21.41 -14.19 2.97
CA THR A 87 21.77 -15.49 3.56
C THR A 87 21.68 -16.66 2.57
N GLY A 88 21.18 -16.43 1.35
CA GLY A 88 21.02 -17.46 0.32
C GLY A 88 19.94 -18.50 0.62
N ASN A 89 19.07 -18.25 1.60
CA ASN A 89 18.08 -19.24 2.03
C ASN A 89 16.77 -19.12 1.21
N LEU A 90 16.78 -19.76 0.05
CA LEU A 90 15.66 -19.75 -0.91
C LEU A 90 14.36 -20.35 -0.35
N VAL A 91 14.44 -21.26 0.64
CA VAL A 91 13.25 -21.87 1.25
C VAL A 91 12.51 -20.84 2.11
N LEU A 92 13.24 -20.07 2.92
CA LEU A 92 12.64 -19.02 3.75
C LEU A 92 12.07 -17.88 2.90
N GLU A 93 12.74 -17.52 1.80
CA GLU A 93 12.21 -16.53 0.84
C GLU A 93 10.87 -16.99 0.25
N LYS A 94 10.79 -18.23 -0.26
CA LYS A 94 9.54 -18.78 -0.81
C LYS A 94 8.43 -18.85 0.25
N ASN A 95 8.76 -19.29 1.47
CA ASN A 95 7.80 -19.39 2.56
C ASN A 95 7.27 -18.02 2.97
N LEU A 96 8.12 -16.99 3.01
CA LEU A 96 7.72 -15.61 3.30
C LEU A 96 6.72 -15.09 2.26
N LEU A 97 7.00 -15.30 0.96
CA LEU A 97 6.11 -14.86 -0.11
C LEU A 97 4.79 -15.62 -0.12
N PHE A 98 4.84 -16.92 0.11
CA PHE A 98 3.64 -17.76 0.22
C PHE A 98 2.77 -17.32 1.41
N ALA A 99 3.36 -17.14 2.59
CA ALA A 99 2.66 -16.68 3.78
C ALA A 99 2.09 -15.26 3.61
N GLY A 100 2.85 -14.34 3.02
CA GLY A 100 2.39 -12.98 2.74
C GLY A 100 1.24 -12.93 1.74
N THR A 101 1.33 -13.72 0.66
CA THR A 101 0.26 -13.83 -0.35
C THR A 101 -0.98 -14.47 0.25
N PHE A 102 -0.83 -15.53 1.04
CA PHE A 102 -1.93 -16.18 1.73
C PHE A 102 -2.64 -15.22 2.70
N LEU A 103 -1.88 -14.45 3.49
CA LEU A 103 -2.45 -13.46 4.41
C LEU A 103 -3.19 -12.33 3.65
N ALA A 104 -2.60 -11.83 2.56
CA ALA A 104 -3.23 -10.81 1.71
C ALA A 104 -4.54 -11.34 1.07
N LEU A 105 -4.55 -12.61 0.65
CA LEU A 105 -5.74 -13.26 0.10
C LEU A 105 -6.84 -13.39 1.16
N VAL A 106 -6.50 -13.94 2.34
CA VAL A 106 -7.48 -14.16 3.43
C VAL A 106 -8.09 -12.85 3.89
N THR A 107 -7.28 -11.80 4.08
CA THR A 107 -7.76 -10.48 4.51
C THR A 107 -8.61 -9.79 3.44
N SER A 108 -8.26 -9.95 2.16
CA SER A 108 -9.07 -9.45 1.04
C SER A 108 -10.42 -10.15 0.94
N LEU A 109 -10.43 -11.49 1.02
CA LEU A 109 -11.66 -12.27 0.98
C LEU A 109 -12.56 -11.97 2.18
N PHE A 110 -11.97 -11.81 3.37
CA PHE A 110 -12.69 -11.42 4.58
C PHE A 110 -13.35 -10.05 4.40
N LEU A 111 -12.63 -9.05 3.87
CA LEU A 111 -13.22 -7.74 3.61
C LEU A 111 -14.33 -7.80 2.56
N LEU A 112 -14.16 -8.56 1.47
CA LEU A 112 -15.20 -8.74 0.46
C LEU A 112 -16.44 -9.40 1.05
N PHE A 113 -16.25 -10.45 1.86
CA PHE A 113 -17.35 -11.10 2.58
C PHE A 113 -18.09 -10.11 3.48
N CYS A 114 -17.39 -9.35 4.32
CA CYS A 114 -18.00 -8.32 5.17
C CYS A 114 -18.72 -7.24 4.35
N SER A 115 -18.19 -6.90 3.17
CA SER A 115 -18.78 -5.88 2.28
C SER A 115 -20.10 -6.32 1.65
N ILE A 116 -20.31 -7.63 1.50
CA ILE A 116 -21.56 -8.18 0.96
C ILE A 116 -22.53 -8.52 2.10
N ALA A 117 -22.03 -9.09 3.20
CA ALA A 117 -22.86 -9.54 4.31
C ALA A 117 -23.35 -8.40 5.22
N PHE A 118 -22.54 -7.34 5.40
CA PHE A 118 -22.83 -6.25 6.35
C PHE A 118 -22.56 -4.86 5.73
N PRO A 119 -23.15 -4.53 4.58
CA PRO A 119 -22.82 -3.32 3.84
C PRO A 119 -23.21 -2.04 4.59
N GLU A 120 -24.34 -2.03 5.31
CA GLU A 120 -24.78 -0.85 6.10
C GLU A 120 -23.82 -0.53 7.26
N TYR A 121 -23.38 -1.57 7.97
CA TYR A 121 -22.42 -1.42 9.07
C TYR A 121 -21.08 -0.86 8.57
N LEU A 122 -20.58 -1.39 7.46
CA LEU A 122 -19.36 -0.88 6.84
C LEU A 122 -19.56 0.54 6.26
N SER A 123 -20.73 0.87 5.71
CA SER A 123 -21.04 2.22 5.26
C SER A 123 -20.95 3.22 6.41
N ARG A 124 -21.48 2.85 7.59
CA ARG A 124 -21.40 3.69 8.77
C ARG A 124 -19.97 3.86 9.29
N ILE A 125 -19.15 2.81 9.27
CA ILE A 125 -17.75 2.88 9.68
C ILE A 125 -16.89 3.66 8.67
N PHE A 126 -17.01 3.36 7.38
CA PHE A 126 -16.14 3.92 6.34
C PHE A 126 -16.58 5.31 5.90
N LEU A 127 -17.88 5.55 5.78
CA LEU A 127 -18.43 6.76 5.16
C LEU A 127 -19.17 7.65 6.17
N GLY A 128 -19.41 7.16 7.39
CA GLY A 128 -20.11 7.93 8.43
C GLY A 128 -21.62 8.10 8.20
N SER A 129 -22.18 7.46 7.16
CA SER A 129 -23.62 7.49 6.88
C SER A 129 -24.12 6.17 6.29
N GLU A 130 -25.40 5.85 6.54
CA GLU A 130 -26.08 4.67 6.00
C GLU A 130 -26.66 4.92 4.59
N SER A 131 -26.72 6.18 4.14
CA SER A 131 -27.24 6.54 2.81
C SER A 131 -26.28 6.20 1.66
N SER A 132 -25.02 5.87 1.97
CA SER A 132 -23.95 5.66 0.98
C SER A 132 -23.53 4.19 0.85
N THR A 133 -24.42 3.25 1.19
CA THR A 133 -24.16 1.81 1.18
C THR A 133 -23.66 1.29 -0.18
N SER A 134 -24.09 1.90 -1.29
CA SER A 134 -23.62 1.57 -2.64
C SER A 134 -22.12 1.84 -2.86
N ALA A 135 -21.50 2.73 -2.08
CA ALA A 135 -20.08 3.05 -2.19
C ALA A 135 -19.15 2.10 -1.41
N VAL A 136 -19.70 1.24 -0.54
CA VAL A 136 -18.92 0.29 0.27
C VAL A 136 -18.15 -0.70 -0.61
N PHE A 137 -18.82 -1.30 -1.59
CA PHE A 137 -18.18 -2.26 -2.48
C PHE A 137 -17.02 -1.64 -3.30
N PRO A 138 -17.20 -0.47 -3.95
CA PRO A 138 -16.08 0.27 -4.57
C PRO A 138 -14.93 0.59 -3.62
N VAL A 139 -15.22 1.00 -2.38
CA VAL A 139 -14.20 1.30 -1.35
C VAL A 139 -13.39 0.05 -1.02
N SER A 140 -14.05 -1.08 -0.79
CA SER A 140 -13.38 -2.35 -0.49
C SER A 140 -12.51 -2.83 -1.65
N LEU A 141 -13.02 -2.72 -2.87
CA LEU A 141 -12.27 -3.10 -4.08
C LEU A 141 -11.05 -2.19 -4.29
N HIS A 142 -11.20 -0.88 -4.06
CA HIS A 142 -10.08 0.05 -4.12
C HIS A 142 -9.02 -0.25 -3.04
N SER A 143 -9.46 -0.60 -1.82
CA SER A 143 -8.58 -0.96 -0.70
C SER A 143 -7.73 -2.20 -1.02
N ILE A 144 -8.36 -3.23 -1.63
CA ILE A 144 -7.67 -4.44 -2.08
C ILE A 144 -6.68 -4.11 -3.21
N GLY A 145 -7.05 -3.22 -4.13
CA GLY A 145 -6.13 -2.73 -5.15
C GLY A 145 -4.86 -2.10 -4.56
N ILE A 146 -5.02 -1.26 -3.53
CA ILE A 146 -3.88 -0.65 -2.82
C ILE A 146 -3.03 -1.73 -2.12
N LEU A 147 -3.65 -2.71 -1.46
CA LEU A 147 -2.97 -3.84 -0.84
C LEU A 147 -2.10 -4.60 -1.85
N VAL A 148 -2.68 -5.01 -2.99
CA VAL A 148 -1.96 -5.76 -4.03
C VAL A 148 -0.82 -4.93 -4.61
N PHE A 149 -1.08 -3.66 -4.95
CA PHE A 149 -0.05 -2.76 -5.47
C PHE A 149 1.12 -2.60 -4.48
N THR A 150 0.82 -2.41 -3.21
CA THR A 150 1.84 -2.24 -2.16
C THR A 150 2.63 -3.53 -1.94
N PHE A 151 1.96 -4.69 -1.93
CA PHE A 151 2.60 -6.00 -1.78
C PHE A 151 3.55 -6.32 -2.94
N VAL A 152 3.11 -6.08 -4.19
CA VAL A 152 3.96 -6.28 -5.37
C VAL A 152 5.14 -5.31 -5.38
N SER A 153 4.90 -4.03 -5.06
CA SER A 153 5.96 -3.02 -4.97
C SER A 153 6.98 -3.36 -3.88
N ALA A 154 6.54 -3.94 -2.77
CA ALA A 154 7.38 -4.41 -1.68
C ALA A 154 8.26 -5.61 -2.09
N TYR A 155 7.81 -6.45 -3.02
CA TYR A 155 8.58 -7.59 -3.53
C TYR A 155 9.60 -7.20 -4.59
N LEU A 156 9.26 -6.24 -5.46
CA LEU A 156 10.13 -5.79 -6.55
C LEU A 156 11.31 -4.93 -6.07
N ARG A 157 11.22 -4.38 -4.88
CA ARG A 157 12.24 -3.53 -4.25
C ARG A 157 13.31 -4.36 -3.55
#